data_AF-A0A1H7CQE9-F1
#
_entry.id   AF-A0A1H7CQE9-F1
#
_cell.length_a   1.000
_cell.length_b   1.000
_cell.length_c   1.000
_cell.angle_alpha   90.00
_cell.angle_beta   90.00
_cell.angle_gamma   90.00
#
_symmetry.space_group_name_H-M   'P 1'
#
loop_
_entity.id
_entity.type
_entity.pdbx_description
1 polymer ?
#
loop_
_entity_poly.entity_id
_entity_poly.type
_entity_poly.pdbx_seq_one_letter_code
_entity_poly.pdbx_strand_id
1 'polypeptide(L)'
;MDWNKGGESPHERLTAIDTQAILAAVDAVDALREHFGDQYPALPPVIRLDLLTLHRLMQEAAAGARDNIGLYDLAIDLADRIDAIETHVAQLRRAVEPIAALAPDD
;
A
#
# COMPACT_ATOMS: atom_id res chain seq x y z
N MET A 1 27.31 -6.74 32.49
CA MET A 1 26.66 -7.59 31.47
C MET A 1 25.22 -7.75 31.91
N ASP A 2 24.19 -7.34 31.20
CA ASP A 2 24.07 -6.53 30.00
C ASP A 2 22.69 -5.87 30.08
N TRP A 3 22.48 -4.84 29.27
CA TRP A 3 21.44 -3.85 29.44
C TRP A 3 20.03 -4.40 29.21
N ASN A 4 19.20 -4.37 30.25
CA ASN A 4 17.76 -4.24 30.05
C ASN A 4 17.48 -2.81 29.53
N LYS A 5 17.58 -2.61 28.21
CA LYS A 5 16.95 -1.49 27.53
C LYS A 5 15.82 -2.05 26.69
N GLY A 6 14.60 -1.87 27.19
CA GLY A 6 13.36 -2.24 26.53
C GLY A 6 13.23 -1.56 25.17
N GLY A 7 13.63 -2.27 24.13
CA GLY A 7 13.07 -2.05 22.81
C GLY A 7 11.76 -2.82 22.74
N GLU A 8 10.70 -2.19 22.24
CA GLU A 8 9.46 -2.88 21.89
C GLU A 8 9.80 -4.13 21.08
N SER A 9 9.28 -5.27 21.54
CA SER A 9 9.36 -6.54 20.84
C SER A 9 8.75 -6.39 19.44
N PRO A 10 9.18 -7.18 18.45
CA PRO A 10 8.57 -7.16 17.12
C PRO A 10 7.04 -7.32 17.16
N HIS A 11 6.52 -8.09 18.11
CA HIS A 11 5.09 -8.26 18.32
C HIS A 11 4.41 -6.97 18.81
N GLU A 12 4.98 -6.27 19.80
CA GLU A 12 4.45 -4.98 20.27
C GLU A 12 4.40 -3.94 19.14
N ARG A 13 5.44 -3.90 18.29
CA ARG A 13 5.44 -3.02 17.10
C ARG A 13 4.35 -3.39 16.11
N LEU A 14 4.13 -4.68 15.88
CA LEU A 14 3.07 -5.15 14.99
C LEU A 14 1.68 -4.79 15.56
N THR A 15 1.46 -4.94 16.86
CA THR A 15 0.18 -4.57 17.48
C THR A 15 -0.12 -3.07 17.45
N ALA A 16 0.91 -2.23 17.29
CA ALA A 16 0.77 -0.78 17.18
C ALA A 16 0.42 -0.29 15.76
N ILE A 17 0.50 -1.17 14.74
CA ILE A 17 0.18 -0.81 13.36
C ILE A 17 -1.33 -0.65 13.20
N ASP A 18 -1.75 0.53 12.73
CA ASP A 18 -3.14 0.78 12.34
C ASP A 18 -3.46 0.07 11.03
N THR A 19 -4.20 -1.04 11.13
CA THR A 19 -4.60 -1.83 9.96
C THR A 19 -5.67 -1.13 9.11
N GLN A 20 -6.35 -0.09 9.61
CA GLN A 20 -7.28 0.69 8.81
C GLN A 20 -6.57 1.44 7.67
N ALA A 21 -5.32 1.84 7.87
CA ALA A 21 -4.51 2.45 6.80
C ALA A 21 -4.32 1.51 5.60
N ILE A 22 -4.26 0.18 5.82
CA ILE A 22 -4.16 -0.81 4.74
C ILE A 22 -5.48 -0.89 3.97
N LEU A 23 -6.62 -0.80 4.65
CA LEU A 23 -7.93 -0.75 3.98
C LEU A 23 -8.13 0.55 3.20
N ALA A 24 -7.69 1.68 3.75
CA ALA A 24 -7.68 2.94 3.01
C ALA A 24 -6.82 2.87 1.73
N ALA A 25 -5.74 2.07 1.72
CA ALA A 25 -4.97 1.81 0.51
C ALA A 25 -5.75 0.95 -0.51
N VAL A 26 -6.60 0.03 -0.07
CA VAL A 26 -7.53 -0.70 -0.96
C VAL A 26 -8.49 0.28 -1.63
N ASP A 27 -9.06 1.21 -0.86
CA ASP A 27 -9.95 2.24 -1.37
C ASP A 27 -9.24 3.16 -2.39
N ALA A 28 -7.98 3.51 -2.14
CA ALA A 28 -7.16 4.29 -3.06
C ALA A 28 -6.93 3.54 -4.40
N VAL A 29 -6.71 2.23 -4.36
CA VAL A 29 -6.62 1.41 -5.58
C VAL A 29 -7.95 1.41 -6.33
N ASP A 30 -9.08 1.26 -5.63
CA ASP A 30 -10.39 1.30 -6.27
C ASP A 30 -10.69 2.67 -6.90
N ALA A 31 -10.27 3.78 -6.29
CA ALA A 31 -10.35 5.12 -6.88
C ALA A 31 -9.46 5.28 -8.12
N LEU A 32 -8.22 4.74 -8.10
CA LEU A 32 -7.35 4.75 -9.29
C LEU A 32 -7.99 4.01 -10.47
N ARG A 33 -8.63 2.87 -10.23
CA ARG A 33 -9.31 2.10 -11.28
C ARG A 33 -10.44 2.87 -11.93
N GLU A 34 -11.20 3.64 -11.15
CA GLU A 34 -12.25 4.53 -11.68
C GLU A 34 -11.66 5.54 -12.67
N HIS A 35 -10.53 6.18 -12.33
CA HIS A 35 -9.85 7.12 -13.22
C HIS A 35 -9.34 6.50 -14.51
N PHE A 36 -8.96 5.21 -14.49
CA PHE A 36 -8.52 4.49 -15.69
C PHE A 36 -9.67 3.85 -16.48
N GLY A 37 -10.92 3.99 -16.02
CA GLY A 37 -12.07 3.33 -16.63
C GLY A 37 -12.04 1.81 -16.53
N ASP A 38 -11.21 1.25 -15.64
CA ASP A 38 -11.01 -0.19 -15.41
C ASP A 38 -12.03 -0.76 -14.40
N GLN A 39 -13.28 -0.33 -14.59
CA GLN A 39 -14.42 -0.81 -13.82
C GLN A 39 -15.08 -2.02 -14.48
N TYR A 40 -15.87 -2.75 -13.71
CA TYR A 40 -16.57 -3.98 -14.08
C TYR A 40 -17.03 -4.00 -15.56
N PRO A 41 -16.81 -5.10 -16.32
CA PRO A 41 -16.53 -6.48 -15.88
C PRO A 41 -15.06 -6.86 -15.67
N ALA A 42 -14.13 -5.89 -15.61
CA ALA A 42 -12.72 -6.19 -15.37
C ALA A 42 -12.47 -6.82 -13.98
N LEU A 43 -11.61 -7.84 -13.93
CA LEU A 43 -11.12 -8.39 -12.67
C LEU A 43 -10.32 -7.31 -11.93
N PRO A 44 -10.49 -7.16 -10.60
CA PRO A 44 -9.69 -6.21 -9.85
C PRO A 44 -8.18 -6.48 -10.00
N PRO A 45 -7.34 -5.44 -10.02
CA PRO A 45 -5.90 -5.59 -10.13
C PRO A 45 -5.35 -6.36 -8.93
N VAL A 46 -4.31 -7.16 -9.17
CA VAL A 46 -3.70 -8.05 -8.16
C VAL A 46 -3.31 -7.30 -6.89
N ILE A 47 -2.83 -6.06 -7.00
CA ILE A 47 -2.46 -5.20 -5.86
C ILE A 47 -3.61 -5.02 -4.84
N ARG A 48 -4.86 -5.02 -5.30
CA ARG A 48 -6.04 -4.94 -4.43
C ARG A 48 -6.18 -6.17 -3.54
N LEU A 49 -5.97 -7.36 -4.11
CA LEU A 49 -6.04 -8.63 -3.38
C LEU A 49 -4.85 -8.79 -2.43
N ASP A 50 -3.67 -8.34 -2.87
CA ASP A 50 -2.45 -8.35 -2.07
C ASP A 50 -2.60 -7.44 -0.83
N LEU A 51 -3.18 -6.24 -0.97
CA LEU A 51 -3.47 -5.37 0.19
C LEU A 51 -4.46 -5.98 1.17
N LEU A 52 -5.51 -6.65 0.70
CA LEU A 52 -6.45 -7.38 1.57
C LEU A 52 -5.76 -8.56 2.28
N THR A 53 -4.84 -9.24 1.59
CA THR A 53 -4.02 -10.31 2.16
C THR A 53 -3.06 -9.76 3.21
N LEU A 54 -2.42 -8.62 2.93
CA LEU A 54 -1.55 -7.91 3.88
C LEU A 54 -2.32 -7.51 5.13
N HIS A 55 -3.52 -6.93 4.98
CA HIS A 55 -4.40 -6.59 6.10
C HIS A 55 -4.71 -7.80 6.98
N ARG A 56 -5.07 -8.94 6.36
CA ARG A 56 -5.33 -10.19 7.09
C ARG A 56 -4.08 -10.68 7.84
N LEU A 57 -2.93 -10.76 7.16
CA LEU A 57 -1.67 -11.21 7.78
C LEU A 57 -1.27 -10.30 8.94
N MET A 58 -1.52 -9.00 8.82
CA MET A 58 -1.25 -8.03 9.87
C MET A 58 -2.13 -8.27 11.11
N GLN A 59 -3.42 -8.58 10.91
CA GLN A 59 -4.31 -8.96 12.02
C GLN A 59 -3.87 -10.27 12.68
N GLU A 60 -3.46 -11.27 11.90
CA GLU A 60 -2.94 -12.54 12.43
C GLU A 60 -1.65 -12.32 13.24
N ALA A 61 -0.75 -11.45 12.75
CA ALA A 61 0.48 -11.08 13.43
C ALA A 61 0.23 -10.33 14.74
N ALA A 62 -0.72 -9.39 14.75
CA ALA A 62 -1.16 -8.68 15.96
C ALA A 62 -1.84 -9.62 16.97
N ALA A 63 -2.47 -10.71 16.52
CA ALA A 63 -3.02 -11.75 17.38
C ALA A 63 -1.96 -12.76 17.90
N GLY A 64 -0.69 -12.57 17.54
CA GLY A 64 0.43 -13.40 18.03
C GLY A 64 0.78 -14.58 17.13
N ALA A 65 0.60 -14.45 15.81
CA ALA A 65 1.12 -15.43 14.86
C ALA A 65 2.61 -15.71 15.09
N ARG A 66 2.99 -16.98 14.96
CA ARG A 66 4.36 -17.46 15.26
C ARG A 66 5.35 -17.19 14.14
N ASP A 67 4.85 -17.03 12.91
CA ASP A 67 5.65 -16.75 11.71
C ASP A 67 4.99 -15.61 10.95
N ASN A 68 5.79 -14.58 10.64
CA ASN A 68 5.37 -13.37 9.95
C ASN A 68 6.20 -13.13 8.68
N ILE A 69 6.98 -14.12 8.20
CA ILE A 69 7.81 -13.96 7.00
C ILE A 69 6.94 -13.55 5.79
N GLY A 70 5.83 -14.23 5.56
CA GLY A 70 4.91 -13.90 4.46
C GLY A 70 4.26 -12.51 4.58
N LEU A 71 4.11 -11.97 5.80
CA LEU A 71 3.65 -10.59 6.00
C LEU A 71 4.71 -9.60 5.49
N TYR A 72 5.98 -9.81 5.87
CA TYR A 72 7.06 -8.91 5.49
C TYR A 72 7.38 -8.98 4.00
N ASP A 73 7.45 -10.19 3.42
CA ASP A 73 7.71 -10.37 2.00
C ASP A 73 6.62 -9.68 1.16
N LEU A 74 5.35 -9.87 1.51
CA LEU A 74 4.23 -9.23 0.82
C LEU A 74 4.27 -7.70 0.97
N ALA A 75 4.64 -7.17 2.14
CA ALA A 75 4.76 -5.73 2.34
C ALA A 75 5.87 -5.12 1.48
N ILE A 76 7.00 -5.81 1.32
CA ILE A 76 8.12 -5.39 0.47
C ILE A 76 7.70 -5.40 -1.00
N ASP A 77 7.10 -6.50 -1.47
CA ASP A 77 6.61 -6.62 -2.86
C ASP A 77 5.57 -5.55 -3.20
N LEU A 78 4.70 -5.21 -2.24
CA LEU A 78 3.72 -4.15 -2.38
C LEU A 78 4.38 -2.76 -2.45
N ALA A 79 5.40 -2.50 -1.62
CA ALA A 79 6.14 -1.24 -1.64
C ALA A 79 6.82 -1.03 -3.01
N ASP A 80 7.54 -2.03 -3.51
CA ASP A 80 8.20 -1.96 -4.83
C ASP A 80 7.20 -1.71 -5.96
N ARG A 81 6.01 -2.34 -5.89
CA ARG A 81 4.95 -2.13 -6.88
C ARG A 81 4.36 -0.72 -6.80
N ILE A 82 4.18 -0.17 -5.59
CA ILE A 82 3.68 1.19 -5.39
C ILE A 82 4.69 2.20 -5.93
N ASP A 83 6.00 2.03 -5.66
CA ASP A 83 7.06 2.88 -6.20
C ASP A 83 7.07 2.91 -7.73
N ALA A 84 6.82 1.75 -8.36
CA ALA A 84 6.67 1.66 -9.81
C ALA A 84 5.44 2.43 -10.31
N ILE A 85 4.30 2.33 -9.61
CA ILE A 85 3.08 3.10 -9.92
C ILE A 85 3.35 4.60 -9.80
N GLU A 86 3.99 5.06 -8.73
CA GLU A 86 4.35 6.47 -8.54
C GLU A 86 5.24 6.97 -9.68
N THR A 87 6.21 6.16 -10.10
CA THR A 87 7.07 6.47 -11.25
C THR A 87 6.26 6.67 -12.52
N HIS A 88 5.27 5.81 -12.80
CA HIS A 88 4.41 5.94 -13.97
C HIS A 88 3.46 7.14 -13.87
N VAL A 89 2.87 7.41 -12.71
CA VAL A 89 2.03 8.60 -12.49
C VAL A 89 2.85 9.88 -12.68
N ALA A 90 4.10 9.92 -12.20
CA ALA A 90 5.00 11.04 -12.43
C ALA A 90 5.31 11.25 -13.93
N GLN A 91 5.48 10.17 -14.70
CA GLN A 91 5.66 10.25 -16.16
C GLN A 91 4.42 10.84 -16.84
N LEU A 92 3.21 10.40 -16.45
CA LEU A 92 1.96 10.95 -16.97
C LEU A 92 1.86 12.46 -16.67
N ARG A 93 2.15 12.86 -15.43
CA ARG A 93 2.16 14.28 -15.02
C ARG A 93 3.12 15.11 -15.85
N ARG A 94 4.35 14.65 -16.05
CA ARG A 94 5.36 15.34 -16.88
C ARG A 94 4.89 15.55 -18.33
N ALA A 95 4.04 14.66 -18.86
CA ALA A 95 3.50 14.80 -20.20
C ALA A 95 2.36 15.82 -20.27
N VAL A 96 1.50 15.91 -19.24
CA VAL A 96 0.29 16.74 -19.27
C VAL A 96 0.46 18.12 -18.65
N GLU A 97 1.25 18.26 -17.59
CA GLU A 97 1.39 19.52 -16.83
C GLU A 97 1.88 20.70 -17.68
N PRO A 98 2.90 20.54 -18.56
CA PRO A 98 3.34 21.66 -19.40
C PRO A 98 2.26 22.16 -20.36
N ILE A 99 1.38 21.26 -20.82
CA ILE A 99 0.26 21.61 -21.71
C ILE A 99 -0.83 22.30 -20.92
N ALA A 100 -1.18 21.77 -19.74
CA ALA A 100 -2.18 22.36 -18.85
C ALA A 100 -1.78 23.78 -18.43
N ALA A 101 -0.49 24.04 -18.22
CA ALA A 101 0.04 25.36 -17.87
C ALA A 101 -0.08 26.43 -18.98
N LEU A 102 -0.45 26.05 -20.21
CA LEU A 102 -0.74 26.99 -21.30
C LEU A 102 -2.20 27.48 -21.29
N ALA A 103 -3.06 26.92 -20.42
CA ALA A 103 -4.42 27.38 -20.30
C ALA A 103 -4.42 28.87 -19.87
N PRO A 104 -5.22 29.74 -20.49
CA PRO A 104 -5.37 31.11 -20.03
C PRO A 104 -5.93 31.10 -18.60
N ASP A 105 -5.45 32.02 -17.76
CA ASP A 105 -6.06 32.27 -16.46
C ASP A 105 -7.52 32.75 -16.68
N ASP A 106 -8.47 32.14 -15.95
CA ASP A 106 -9.88 32.55 -15.92
C ASP A 106 -10.05 33.98 -15.36
#